data_AF-A0A3C1PSJ7-F1
#
_entry.id   AF-A0A3C1PSJ7-F1
#
_cell.length_a   1.000
_cell.length_b   1.000
_cell.length_c   1.000
_cell.angle_alpha   90.00
_cell.angle_beta   90.00
_cell.angle_gamma   90.00
#
_symmetry.space_group_name_H-M   'P 1'
#
loop_
_entity.id
_entity.type
_entity.pdbx_description
1 polymer ?
#
loop_
_entity_poly.entity_id
_entity_poly.type
_entity_poly.pdbx_seq_one_letter_code
_entity_poly.pdbx_strand_id
1 'polypeptide(L)'
;MDKRLLALALCLFFSLSSIADGLYRSAVTYAPAGSKQLELDRLLAIETPSEQQYLTSIALQKPLVFERQLKRAREILIIGGEAEAGQIESRLRTEGFYSKDIHKILREFFSSIHPDDEITAPRVMEFLMRLNAQEGHWNYLFSESQILDDYSALECGLGAAPTELLGPVEHQYLMKVAHPDMQLSLWRFDPIEALTYPVATLVETTVDHYRFIDRFGNEFGLLSRDDLAMQISDSEQLQCQKLDPAVMRA
;
A
#
# COMPACT_ATOMS: atom_id res chain seq x y z
N MET A 1 20.68 10.21 -49.03
CA MET A 1 20.28 9.97 -47.63
C MET A 1 20.19 8.47 -47.45
N ASP A 2 21.11 7.90 -46.68
CA ASP A 2 21.37 6.45 -46.67
C ASP A 2 20.26 5.71 -45.91
N LYS A 3 19.51 4.84 -46.60
CA LYS A 3 18.34 4.14 -46.02
C LYS A 3 18.69 3.30 -44.79
N ARG A 4 19.97 2.91 -44.66
CA ARG A 4 20.52 2.17 -43.52
C ARG A 4 20.66 3.03 -42.27
N LEU A 5 21.06 4.30 -42.41
CA LEU A 5 21.14 5.26 -41.31
C LEU A 5 19.74 5.63 -40.80
N LEU A 6 18.76 5.74 -41.70
CA LEU A 6 17.36 5.97 -41.34
C LEU A 6 16.78 4.78 -40.55
N ALA A 7 17.06 3.55 -40.99
CA ALA A 7 16.61 2.33 -40.31
C ALA A 7 17.28 2.14 -38.94
N LEU A 8 18.59 2.42 -38.83
CA LEU A 8 19.31 2.41 -37.54
C LEU A 8 18.78 3.47 -36.59
N ALA A 9 18.50 4.68 -37.07
CA ALA A 9 17.88 5.74 -36.26
C ALA A 9 16.47 5.33 -35.79
N LEU A 10 15.64 4.77 -36.66
CA LEU A 10 14.31 4.26 -36.29
C LEU A 10 14.40 3.11 -35.26
N CYS A 11 15.32 2.16 -35.42
CA CYS A 11 15.53 1.10 -34.44
C CYS A 11 16.01 1.63 -33.08
N LEU A 12 16.89 2.64 -33.05
CA LEU A 12 17.32 3.31 -31.82
C LEU A 12 16.17 4.07 -31.14
N PHE A 13 15.32 4.77 -31.92
CA PHE A 13 14.13 5.44 -31.40
C PHE A 13 13.07 4.46 -30.85
N PHE A 14 12.87 3.31 -31.52
CA PHE A 14 11.96 2.27 -31.02
C PHE A 14 12.52 1.54 -29.78
N SER A 15 13.83 1.36 -29.66
CA SER A 15 14.45 0.78 -28.45
C SER A 15 14.44 1.74 -27.25
N LEU A 16 14.46 3.05 -27.47
CA LEU A 16 14.31 4.05 -26.41
C LEU A 16 12.86 4.18 -25.92
N SER A 17 11.89 3.80 -26.75
CA SER A 17 10.47 3.82 -26.40
C SER A 17 10.02 2.57 -25.63
N SER A 18 10.81 1.49 -25.65
CA SER A 18 10.50 0.23 -24.96
C SER A 18 11.28 0.02 -23.66
N ILE A 19 12.04 1.02 -23.20
CA ILE A 19 12.76 1.01 -21.92
C ILE A 19 12.50 2.35 -21.23
N ALA A 20 11.24 2.55 -20.85
CA ALA A 20 10.87 3.50 -19.81
C ALA A 20 9.89 2.84 -18.83
N ASP A 21 9.99 1.52 -18.66
CA ASP A 21 9.60 0.93 -17.38
C ASP A 21 10.57 1.53 -16.35
N GLY A 22 10.01 2.29 -15.41
CA GLY A 22 10.79 3.10 -14.48
C GLY A 22 11.87 2.30 -13.75
N LEU A 23 12.94 2.99 -13.31
CA LEU A 23 14.05 2.39 -12.55
C LEU A 23 13.60 1.64 -11.29
N TYR A 24 12.38 1.90 -10.83
CA TYR A 24 11.80 1.38 -9.62
C TYR A 24 10.76 0.30 -9.91
N ARG A 25 10.87 -0.84 -9.24
CA ARG A 25 9.83 -1.87 -9.28
C ARG A 25 8.67 -1.47 -8.37
N SER A 26 7.45 -1.49 -8.89
CA SER A 26 6.26 -1.25 -8.07
C SER A 26 5.96 -2.45 -7.15
N ALA A 27 5.75 -2.21 -5.85
CA ALA A 27 5.45 -3.23 -4.87
C ALA A 27 4.40 -2.74 -3.85
N VAL A 28 3.14 -3.17 -4.03
CA VAL A 28 1.99 -2.74 -3.21
C VAL A 28 2.19 -3.08 -1.72
N THR A 29 2.69 -4.27 -1.45
CA THR A 29 2.86 -4.82 -0.08
C THR A 29 4.21 -4.48 0.53
N TYR A 30 5.06 -3.69 -0.15
CA TYR A 30 6.33 -3.25 0.43
C TYR A 30 6.10 -2.15 1.46
N ALA A 31 6.57 -2.37 2.68
CA ALA A 31 6.58 -1.40 3.77
C ALA A 31 8.01 -1.31 4.34
N PRO A 32 8.63 -0.11 4.35
CA PRO A 32 9.98 0.09 4.90
C PRO A 32 10.05 -0.28 6.39
N ALA A 33 11.24 -0.70 6.84
CA ALA A 33 11.47 -1.09 8.23
C ALA A 33 11.10 0.02 9.24
N GLY A 34 11.45 1.28 8.95
CA GLY A 34 11.11 2.42 9.81
C GLY A 34 9.61 2.62 9.97
N SER A 35 8.83 2.46 8.89
CA SER A 35 7.36 2.57 8.95
C SER A 35 6.74 1.44 9.77
N LYS A 36 7.26 0.20 9.64
CA LYS A 36 6.82 -0.93 10.46
C LYS A 36 7.13 -0.72 11.94
N GLN A 37 8.31 -0.17 12.26
CA GLN A 37 8.71 0.08 13.63
C GLN A 37 7.86 1.18 14.27
N LEU A 38 7.59 2.27 13.55
CA LEU A 38 6.73 3.36 14.01
C LEU A 38 5.32 2.83 14.38
N GLU A 39 4.73 2.04 13.50
CA GLU A 39 3.42 1.43 13.78
C GLU A 39 3.48 0.48 14.97
N LEU A 40 4.56 -0.30 15.07
CA LEU A 40 4.74 -1.20 16.20
C LEU A 40 4.82 -0.44 17.52
N ASP A 41 5.58 0.64 17.57
CA ASP A 41 5.71 1.48 18.77
C ASP A 41 4.36 2.09 19.18
N ARG A 42 3.58 2.54 18.19
CA ARG A 42 2.20 3.00 18.40
C ARG A 42 1.31 1.92 18.99
N LEU A 43 1.32 0.71 18.42
CA LEU A 43 0.49 -0.40 18.88
C LEU A 43 0.88 -0.85 20.30
N LEU A 44 2.17 -0.83 20.64
CA LEU A 44 2.68 -1.18 21.97
C LEU A 44 2.30 -0.17 23.05
N ALA A 45 1.99 1.08 22.67
CA ALA A 45 1.51 2.11 23.59
C ALA A 45 0.03 1.94 23.98
N ILE A 46 -0.71 1.04 23.31
CA ILE A 46 -2.14 0.82 23.60
C ILE A 46 -2.28 -0.17 24.76
N GLU A 47 -2.89 0.27 25.87
CA GLU A 47 -3.07 -0.56 27.07
C GLU A 47 -3.96 -1.79 26.83
N THR A 48 -5.07 -1.60 26.12
CA THR A 48 -6.05 -2.66 25.82
C THR A 48 -6.28 -2.74 24.31
N PRO A 49 -5.41 -3.46 23.57
CA PRO A 49 -5.53 -3.54 22.11
C PRO A 49 -6.78 -4.30 21.70
N SER A 50 -7.44 -3.84 20.63
CA SER A 50 -8.45 -4.64 19.93
C SER A 50 -7.81 -5.89 19.32
N GLU A 51 -8.62 -6.88 18.94
CA GLU A 51 -8.10 -8.07 18.27
C GLU A 51 -7.35 -7.71 16.98
N GLN A 52 -7.87 -6.75 16.21
CA GLN A 52 -7.21 -6.23 15.01
C GLN A 52 -5.82 -5.68 15.33
N GLN A 53 -5.70 -4.81 16.34
CA GLN A 53 -4.44 -4.20 16.78
C GLN A 53 -3.46 -5.27 17.28
N TYR A 54 -3.96 -6.26 18.02
CA TYR A 54 -3.18 -7.40 18.49
C TYR A 54 -2.61 -8.21 17.32
N LEU A 55 -3.43 -8.59 16.34
CA LEU A 55 -2.99 -9.34 15.16
C LEU A 55 -1.96 -8.56 14.34
N THR A 56 -2.18 -7.25 14.13
CA THR A 56 -1.21 -6.37 13.46
C THR A 56 0.12 -6.35 14.22
N SER A 57 0.10 -6.20 15.54
CA SER A 57 1.33 -6.18 16.36
C SER A 57 2.12 -7.49 16.24
N ILE A 58 1.44 -8.65 16.28
CA ILE A 58 2.11 -9.96 16.14
C ILE A 58 2.72 -10.10 14.75
N ALA A 59 1.99 -9.71 13.71
CA ALA A 59 2.47 -9.81 12.35
C ALA A 59 3.73 -8.96 12.10
N LEU A 60 3.81 -7.78 12.73
CA LEU A 60 4.98 -6.91 12.65
C LEU A 60 6.14 -7.40 13.54
N GLN A 61 5.87 -7.84 14.77
CA GLN A 61 6.91 -8.31 15.70
C GLN A 61 7.48 -9.68 15.33
N LYS A 62 6.61 -10.60 14.89
CA LYS A 62 6.89 -12.03 14.69
C LYS A 62 6.31 -12.50 13.36
N PRO A 63 6.79 -11.98 12.22
CA PRO A 63 6.20 -12.23 10.90
C PRO A 63 6.11 -13.71 10.55
N LEU A 64 7.14 -14.51 10.88
CA LEU A 64 7.14 -15.95 10.61
C LEU A 64 6.12 -16.74 11.46
N VAL A 65 5.81 -16.25 12.66
CA VAL A 65 4.77 -16.87 13.51
C VAL A 65 3.41 -16.59 12.89
N PHE A 66 3.16 -15.34 12.52
CA PHE A 66 1.90 -14.94 11.92
C PHE A 66 1.65 -15.56 10.54
N GLU A 67 2.70 -15.72 9.72
CA GLU A 67 2.61 -16.44 8.44
C GLU A 67 2.12 -17.88 8.66
N ARG A 68 2.68 -18.60 9.64
CA ARG A 68 2.23 -19.94 9.99
C ARG A 68 0.79 -19.94 10.51
N GLN A 69 0.42 -18.95 11.31
CA GLN A 69 -0.93 -18.77 11.84
C GLN A 69 -1.95 -18.61 10.69
N LEU A 70 -1.63 -17.78 9.68
CA LEU A 70 -2.46 -17.63 8.48
C LEU A 70 -2.51 -18.92 7.64
N LYS A 71 -1.41 -19.64 7.50
CA LYS A 71 -1.41 -20.97 6.82
C LYS A 71 -2.37 -21.94 7.51
N ARG A 72 -2.35 -22.01 8.85
CA ARG A 72 -3.29 -22.86 9.62
C ARG A 72 -4.73 -22.41 9.47
N ALA A 73 -5.01 -21.11 9.52
CA ALA A 73 -6.35 -20.58 9.27
C ALA A 73 -6.87 -20.99 7.89
N ARG A 74 -6.03 -20.95 6.87
CA ARG A 74 -6.39 -21.42 5.52
C ARG A 74 -6.74 -22.90 5.50
N GLU A 75 -5.91 -23.74 6.10
CA GLU A 75 -6.16 -25.19 6.20
C GLU A 75 -7.50 -25.48 6.90
N ILE A 76 -7.81 -24.77 7.99
CA ILE A 76 -9.08 -24.90 8.71
C ILE A 76 -10.26 -24.54 7.81
N LEU A 77 -10.14 -23.46 7.02
CA LEU A 77 -11.20 -22.98 6.13
C LEU A 77 -11.38 -23.88 4.89
N ILE A 78 -10.31 -24.47 4.36
CA ILE A 78 -10.37 -25.43 3.24
C ILE A 78 -10.99 -26.76 3.70
N ILE A 79 -10.49 -27.34 4.80
CA ILE A 79 -11.01 -28.61 5.35
C ILE A 79 -12.45 -28.43 5.88
N GLY A 80 -12.79 -27.21 6.29
CA GLY A 80 -14.11 -26.83 6.79
C GLY A 80 -15.26 -26.98 5.80
N GLY A 81 -15.01 -27.25 4.51
CA GLY A 81 -16.08 -27.54 3.54
C GLY A 81 -17.01 -28.69 3.94
N GLU A 82 -16.56 -29.59 4.82
CA GLU A 82 -17.34 -30.72 5.35
C GLU A 82 -17.72 -30.59 6.85
N ALA A 83 -17.23 -29.56 7.55
CA ALA A 83 -17.42 -29.39 8.99
C ALA A 83 -18.58 -28.42 9.32
N GLU A 84 -19.28 -28.65 10.44
CA GLU A 84 -20.28 -27.69 10.93
C GLU A 84 -19.64 -26.33 11.25
N ALA A 85 -20.33 -25.23 10.94
CA ALA A 85 -19.80 -23.86 11.09
C ALA A 85 -19.24 -23.57 12.50
N GLY A 86 -19.82 -24.15 13.56
CA GLY A 86 -19.33 -24.00 14.93
C GLY A 86 -17.97 -24.64 15.19
N GLN A 87 -17.61 -25.71 14.49
CA GLN A 87 -16.30 -26.35 14.59
C GLN A 87 -15.22 -25.52 13.90
N ILE A 88 -15.54 -24.88 12.78
CA ILE A 88 -14.62 -23.97 12.07
C ILE A 88 -14.30 -22.77 12.96
N GLU A 89 -15.31 -22.11 13.52
CA GLU A 89 -15.10 -20.97 14.41
C GLU A 89 -14.23 -21.36 15.61
N SER A 90 -14.52 -22.49 16.27
CA SER A 90 -13.73 -22.95 17.41
C SER A 90 -12.26 -23.20 17.06
N ARG A 91 -11.97 -23.77 15.88
CA ARG A 91 -10.59 -24.03 15.42
C ARG A 91 -9.86 -22.74 15.04
N LEU A 92 -10.56 -21.76 14.46
CA LEU A 92 -9.94 -20.45 14.20
C LEU A 92 -9.56 -19.74 15.51
N ARG A 93 -10.36 -19.90 16.58
CA ARG A 93 -10.02 -19.37 17.91
C ARG A 93 -8.76 -20.00 18.50
N THR A 94 -8.54 -21.29 18.27
CA THR A 94 -7.30 -21.95 18.74
C THR A 94 -6.07 -21.46 18.00
N GLU A 95 -6.23 -21.00 16.75
CA GLU A 95 -5.18 -20.32 15.99
C GLU A 95 -5.11 -18.82 16.30
N GLY A 96 -5.80 -18.30 17.31
CA GLY A 96 -5.70 -16.90 17.73
C GLY A 96 -6.56 -15.90 16.94
N PHE A 97 -7.55 -16.38 16.17
CA PHE A 97 -8.57 -15.55 15.53
C PHE A 97 -9.90 -15.73 16.28
N TYR A 98 -10.32 -14.74 17.05
CA TYR A 98 -11.38 -14.85 18.05
C TYR A 98 -12.76 -14.42 17.54
N SER A 99 -12.85 -13.26 16.92
CA SER A 99 -14.11 -12.64 16.55
C SER A 99 -14.63 -13.07 15.18
N LYS A 100 -15.95 -12.95 15.02
CA LYS A 100 -16.63 -13.27 13.76
C LYS A 100 -16.23 -12.33 12.62
N ASP A 101 -15.91 -11.08 12.93
CA ASP A 101 -15.48 -10.09 11.94
C ASP A 101 -14.12 -10.48 11.36
N ILE A 102 -13.15 -10.88 12.21
CA ILE A 102 -11.87 -11.40 11.74
C ILE A 102 -12.04 -12.69 10.94
N HIS A 103 -12.95 -13.60 11.34
CA HIS A 103 -13.25 -14.80 10.56
C HIS A 103 -13.83 -14.47 9.18
N LYS A 104 -14.65 -13.42 9.07
CA LYS A 104 -15.17 -12.92 7.79
C LYS A 104 -14.03 -12.39 6.93
N ILE A 105 -13.16 -11.55 7.46
CA ILE A 105 -11.99 -11.00 6.74
C ILE A 105 -11.08 -12.12 6.25
N LEU A 106 -10.80 -13.15 7.08
CA LEU A 106 -10.01 -14.32 6.66
C LEU A 106 -10.64 -15.04 5.46
N ARG A 107 -11.96 -15.28 5.50
CA ARG A 107 -12.68 -15.93 4.39
C ARG A 107 -12.61 -15.10 3.12
N GLU A 108 -12.84 -13.80 3.20
CA GLU A 108 -12.76 -12.89 2.06
C GLU A 108 -11.34 -12.82 1.48
N PHE A 109 -10.33 -12.73 2.35
CA PHE A 109 -8.93 -12.76 1.94
C PHE A 109 -8.57 -14.05 1.19
N PHE A 110 -8.84 -15.23 1.77
CA PHE A 110 -8.51 -16.49 1.12
C PHE A 110 -9.35 -16.78 -0.13
N SER A 111 -10.56 -16.23 -0.22
CA SER A 111 -11.39 -16.34 -1.44
C SER A 111 -10.86 -15.46 -2.57
N SER A 112 -10.08 -14.44 -2.26
CA SER A 112 -9.51 -13.50 -3.24
C SER A 112 -8.14 -13.90 -3.80
N ILE A 113 -7.55 -14.98 -3.29
CA ILE A 113 -6.25 -15.50 -3.77
C ILE A 113 -6.43 -16.92 -4.29
N HIS A 114 -5.57 -17.34 -5.21
CA HIS A 114 -5.68 -18.69 -5.79
C HIS A 114 -5.43 -19.76 -4.69
N PRO A 115 -6.18 -20.87 -4.64
CA PRO A 115 -6.01 -21.93 -3.63
C PRO A 115 -4.57 -22.46 -3.47
N ASP A 116 -3.80 -22.42 -4.55
CA ASP A 116 -2.41 -22.88 -4.58
C ASP A 116 -1.38 -21.78 -4.25
N ASP A 117 -1.80 -20.53 -4.09
CA ASP A 117 -0.89 -19.42 -3.75
C ASP A 117 -0.25 -19.65 -2.38
N GLU A 118 1.06 -19.50 -2.29
CA GLU A 118 1.74 -19.59 -1.00
C GLU A 118 1.47 -18.37 -0.11
N ILE A 119 1.23 -18.62 1.18
CA ILE A 119 1.18 -17.56 2.19
C ILE A 119 2.62 -17.16 2.54
N THR A 120 3.07 -16.06 1.97
CA THR A 120 4.40 -15.47 2.14
C THR A 120 4.32 -14.11 2.83
N ALA A 121 5.46 -13.49 3.16
CA ALA A 121 5.49 -12.17 3.80
C ALA A 121 4.70 -11.07 3.03
N PRO A 122 4.76 -10.96 1.68
CA PRO A 122 3.86 -10.09 0.92
C PRO A 122 2.37 -10.35 1.18
N ARG A 123 1.95 -11.63 1.22
CA ARG A 123 0.55 -12.01 1.49
C ARG A 123 0.14 -11.70 2.92
N VAL A 124 1.05 -11.82 3.89
CA VAL A 124 0.82 -11.35 5.27
C VAL A 124 0.55 -9.85 5.27
N MET A 125 1.37 -9.06 4.59
CA MET A 125 1.19 -7.60 4.55
C MET A 125 -0.11 -7.22 3.82
N GLU A 126 -0.46 -7.88 2.72
CA GLU A 126 -1.76 -7.69 2.07
C GLU A 126 -2.93 -7.99 3.02
N PHE A 127 -2.86 -9.10 3.77
CA PHE A 127 -3.84 -9.41 4.79
C PHE A 127 -3.92 -8.29 5.83
N LEU A 128 -2.79 -7.78 6.33
CA LEU A 128 -2.78 -6.65 7.28
C LEU A 128 -3.43 -5.39 6.69
N MET A 129 -3.18 -5.08 5.42
CA MET A 129 -3.78 -3.92 4.77
C MET A 129 -5.31 -4.06 4.70
N ARG A 130 -5.83 -5.26 4.42
CA ARG A 130 -7.28 -5.53 4.42
C ARG A 130 -7.86 -5.56 5.82
N LEU A 131 -7.15 -6.18 6.76
CA LEU A 131 -7.50 -6.27 8.17
C LEU A 131 -7.69 -4.87 8.79
N ASN A 132 -6.84 -3.91 8.39
CA ASN A 132 -6.86 -2.57 8.94
C ASN A 132 -7.64 -1.53 8.10
N ALA A 133 -8.15 -1.91 6.92
CA ALA A 133 -8.94 -1.01 6.09
C ALA A 133 -10.41 -0.99 6.54
N GLN A 134 -10.91 0.16 7.02
CA GLN A 134 -12.29 0.26 7.51
C GLN A 134 -13.36 0.02 6.42
N GLU A 135 -13.03 0.17 5.12
CA GLU A 135 -13.98 -0.06 4.02
C GLU A 135 -13.32 -0.67 2.77
N GLY A 136 -12.21 -1.39 2.93
CA GLY A 136 -11.53 -2.00 1.79
C GLY A 136 -10.90 -1.00 0.81
N HIS A 137 -10.55 0.22 1.27
CA HIS A 137 -9.89 1.27 0.49
C HIS A 137 -8.55 0.87 -0.15
N TRP A 138 -8.04 -0.33 0.13
CA TRP A 138 -6.82 -0.88 -0.45
C TRP A 138 -7.10 -1.97 -1.49
N ASN A 139 -8.34 -2.49 -1.57
CA ASN A 139 -8.70 -3.67 -2.35
C ASN A 139 -8.40 -3.52 -3.84
N TYR A 140 -8.62 -2.31 -4.39
CA TYR A 140 -8.38 -2.04 -5.81
C TYR A 140 -6.91 -2.25 -6.22
N LEU A 141 -5.95 -2.04 -5.31
CA LEU A 141 -4.52 -2.25 -5.59
C LEU A 141 -4.14 -3.72 -5.72
N PHE A 142 -5.00 -4.64 -5.28
CA PHE A 142 -4.77 -6.08 -5.36
C PHE A 142 -5.53 -6.74 -6.54
N SER A 143 -6.27 -5.96 -7.33
CA SER A 143 -6.99 -6.48 -8.49
C SER A 143 -6.05 -6.70 -9.68
N GLU A 144 -6.12 -7.88 -10.30
CA GLU A 144 -5.25 -8.28 -11.43
C GLU A 144 -5.44 -7.42 -12.68
N SER A 145 -6.63 -6.84 -12.88
CA SER A 145 -6.97 -6.03 -14.06
C SER A 145 -6.76 -4.52 -13.86
N GLN A 146 -6.23 -4.11 -12.71
CA GLN A 146 -6.14 -2.71 -12.35
C GLN A 146 -5.07 -1.97 -13.16
N ILE A 147 -5.47 -0.91 -13.86
CA ILE A 147 -4.55 0.06 -14.46
C ILE A 147 -4.40 1.24 -13.50
N LEU A 148 -3.14 1.58 -13.16
CA LEU A 148 -2.80 2.72 -12.32
C LEU A 148 -2.12 3.79 -13.16
N ASP A 149 -2.83 4.89 -13.39
CA ASP A 149 -2.32 6.04 -14.12
C ASP A 149 -1.79 7.10 -13.16
N ASP A 150 -0.79 7.85 -13.61
CA ASP A 150 -0.27 8.97 -12.83
C ASP A 150 -1.20 10.15 -12.94
N TYR A 151 -1.68 10.60 -11.79
CA TYR A 151 -2.55 11.76 -11.69
C TYR A 151 -1.74 13.04 -11.48
N SER A 152 -0.81 13.03 -10.53
CA SER A 152 0.05 14.17 -10.20
C SER A 152 1.27 13.70 -9.41
N ALA A 153 2.41 14.34 -9.59
CA ALA A 153 3.53 14.21 -8.66
C ALA A 153 3.57 15.41 -7.71
N LEU A 154 3.99 15.16 -6.47
CA LEU A 154 4.11 16.15 -5.39
C LEU A 154 5.51 16.08 -4.80
N GLU A 155 6.17 17.23 -4.72
CA GLU A 155 7.40 17.42 -3.96
C GLU A 155 7.09 18.33 -2.79
N CYS A 156 7.37 17.86 -1.58
CA CYS A 156 7.07 18.59 -0.37
C CYS A 156 8.32 18.86 0.47
N GLY A 157 8.29 19.95 1.22
CA GLY A 157 9.34 20.34 2.16
C GLY A 157 8.73 20.89 3.44
N LEU A 158 9.52 20.86 4.53
CA LEU A 158 9.11 21.38 5.82
C LEU A 158 9.01 22.92 5.75
N GLY A 159 7.85 23.47 6.07
CA GLY A 159 7.58 24.91 6.08
C GLY A 159 7.54 25.61 4.72
N ALA A 160 8.26 25.11 3.70
CA ALA A 160 8.26 25.65 2.34
C ALA A 160 8.44 24.55 1.29
N ALA A 161 7.85 24.75 0.11
CA ALA A 161 8.03 23.85 -1.02
C ALA A 161 9.50 23.85 -1.49
N PRO A 162 10.04 22.71 -1.94
CA PRO A 162 11.41 22.65 -2.43
C PRO A 162 11.63 23.59 -3.62
N THR A 163 12.70 24.39 -3.57
CA THR A 163 13.07 25.29 -4.67
C THR A 163 13.94 24.62 -5.73
N GLU A 164 14.58 23.51 -5.37
CA GLU A 164 15.32 22.64 -6.28
C GLU A 164 14.45 21.40 -6.59
N LEU A 165 14.49 20.94 -7.84
CA LEU A 165 13.76 19.74 -8.26
C LEU A 165 14.25 18.52 -7.47
N LEU A 166 13.33 17.62 -7.15
CA LEU A 166 13.58 16.40 -6.39
C LEU A 166 14.16 16.72 -5.01
N GLY A 167 13.38 17.47 -4.20
CA GLY A 167 13.66 17.76 -2.79
C GLY A 167 13.82 16.50 -1.90
N PRO A 168 13.59 16.57 -0.59
CA PRO A 168 13.84 15.43 0.30
C PRO A 168 13.04 14.17 -0.12
N VAL A 169 13.72 13.04 -0.28
CA VAL A 169 13.11 11.78 -0.79
C VAL A 169 12.00 11.26 0.13
N GLU A 170 12.08 11.58 1.42
CA GLU A 170 11.03 11.39 2.43
C GLU A 170 9.69 12.01 2.05
N HIS A 171 9.72 13.06 1.23
CA HIS A 171 8.60 13.93 0.91
C HIS A 171 8.36 14.08 -0.60
N GLN A 172 8.80 13.09 -1.38
CA GLN A 172 8.48 12.94 -2.79
C GLN A 172 7.36 11.91 -2.96
N TYR A 173 6.26 12.32 -3.60
CA TYR A 173 5.08 11.49 -3.75
C TYR A 173 4.56 11.49 -5.19
N LEU A 174 3.95 10.36 -5.58
CA LEU A 174 3.22 10.20 -6.83
C LEU A 174 1.77 9.81 -6.50
N MET A 175 0.83 10.68 -6.86
CA MET A 175 -0.59 10.36 -6.81
C MET A 175 -0.95 9.52 -8.02
N LYS A 176 -1.49 8.32 -7.78
CA LYS A 176 -1.97 7.41 -8.81
C LYS A 176 -3.47 7.25 -8.73
N VAL A 177 -4.12 7.14 -9.88
CA VAL A 177 -5.55 6.90 -10.01
C VAL A 177 -5.79 5.52 -10.62
N ALA A 178 -6.70 4.78 -10.00
CA ALA A 178 -7.14 3.47 -10.43
C ALA A 178 -8.36 3.56 -11.35
N HIS A 179 -8.27 3.07 -12.58
CA HIS A 179 -9.40 2.94 -13.49
C HIS A 179 -10.13 1.59 -13.38
N PRO A 180 -11.48 1.54 -13.49
CA PRO A 180 -12.40 2.64 -13.79
C PRO A 180 -12.92 3.40 -12.56
N ASP A 181 -12.67 2.91 -11.34
CA ASP A 181 -13.32 3.40 -10.12
C ASP A 181 -12.79 4.75 -9.61
N MET A 182 -11.77 5.30 -10.27
CA MET A 182 -11.12 6.59 -9.98
C MET A 182 -10.58 6.69 -8.54
N GLN A 183 -10.20 5.56 -7.94
CA GLN A 183 -9.67 5.53 -6.57
C GLN A 183 -8.22 6.05 -6.56
N LEU A 184 -7.90 6.93 -5.61
CA LEU A 184 -6.61 7.59 -5.53
C LEU A 184 -5.73 6.96 -4.45
N SER A 185 -4.44 6.77 -4.76
CA SER A 185 -3.40 6.39 -3.81
C SER A 185 -2.19 7.30 -3.91
N LEU A 186 -1.51 7.48 -2.79
CA LEU A 186 -0.25 8.19 -2.70
C LEU A 186 0.89 7.19 -2.64
N TRP A 187 1.86 7.33 -3.54
CA TRP A 187 3.00 6.43 -3.69
C TRP A 187 4.31 7.16 -3.42
N ARG A 188 5.29 6.43 -2.90
CA ARG A 188 6.65 6.92 -2.67
C ARG A 188 7.68 6.08 -3.40
N PHE A 189 8.84 6.67 -3.60
CA PHE A 189 10.03 6.03 -4.12
C PHE A 189 10.97 5.70 -2.97
N ASP A 190 11.48 4.47 -2.94
CA ASP A 190 12.55 4.02 -2.07
C ASP A 190 13.82 3.86 -2.93
N PRO A 191 14.77 4.81 -2.89
CA PRO A 191 16.00 4.73 -3.68
C PRO A 191 16.95 3.65 -3.19
N ILE A 192 16.81 3.18 -1.95
CA ILE A 192 17.70 2.15 -1.38
C ILE A 192 17.32 0.79 -1.96
N GLU A 193 16.02 0.49 -2.01
CA GLU A 193 15.50 -0.78 -2.52
C GLU A 193 15.11 -0.73 -4.01
N ALA A 194 15.20 0.45 -4.64
CA ALA A 194 14.68 0.72 -5.98
C ALA A 194 13.21 0.27 -6.13
N LEU A 195 12.37 0.65 -5.15
CA LEU A 195 10.94 0.31 -5.13
C LEU A 195 10.05 1.55 -5.18
N THR A 196 8.91 1.43 -5.86
CA THR A 196 7.79 2.35 -5.73
C THR A 196 6.66 1.65 -4.99
N TYR A 197 6.13 2.25 -3.94
CA TYR A 197 5.17 1.60 -3.05
C TYR A 197 4.14 2.59 -2.55
N PRO A 198 2.87 2.18 -2.34
CA PRO A 198 1.87 3.07 -1.83
C PRO A 198 2.13 3.31 -0.34
N VAL A 199 1.95 4.54 0.09
CA VAL A 199 2.01 4.92 1.51
C VAL A 199 0.65 5.27 2.08
N ALA A 200 -0.28 5.70 1.23
CA ALA A 200 -1.61 6.02 1.66
C ALA A 200 -2.65 5.82 0.54
N THR A 201 -3.91 5.65 0.95
CA THR A 201 -5.06 5.61 0.04
C THR A 201 -6.06 6.68 0.45
N LEU A 202 -6.74 7.26 -0.53
CA LEU A 202 -7.74 8.30 -0.31
C LEU A 202 -8.99 7.67 0.32
N VAL A 203 -9.46 8.23 1.43
CA VAL A 203 -10.72 7.81 2.08
C VAL A 203 -11.85 8.81 1.85
N GLU A 204 -11.51 10.08 1.67
CA GLU A 204 -12.51 11.13 1.53
C GLU A 204 -11.95 12.31 0.73
N THR A 205 -12.78 12.86 -0.14
CA THR A 205 -12.52 14.14 -0.82
C THR A 205 -13.58 15.14 -0.39
N THR A 206 -13.15 16.20 0.27
CA THR A 206 -14.00 17.36 0.54
C THR A 206 -13.73 18.46 -0.50
N VAL A 207 -14.43 19.59 -0.38
CA VAL A 207 -14.15 20.76 -1.22
C VAL A 207 -12.71 21.24 -1.00
N ASP A 208 -12.25 21.19 0.25
CA ASP A 208 -11.01 21.84 0.68
C ASP A 208 -9.81 20.87 0.75
N HIS A 209 -10.05 19.58 1.03
CA HIS A 209 -8.98 18.64 1.34
C HIS A 209 -9.20 17.23 0.75
N TYR A 210 -8.09 16.56 0.50
CA TYR A 210 -8.02 15.10 0.39
C TYR A 210 -7.61 14.51 1.73
N ARG A 211 -8.36 13.52 2.23
CA ARG A 211 -8.02 12.79 3.46
C ARG A 211 -7.49 11.40 3.12
N PHE A 212 -6.32 11.09 3.64
CA PHE A 212 -5.60 9.85 3.37
C PHE A 212 -5.45 8.99 4.63
N ILE A 213 -5.55 7.68 4.47
CA ILE A 213 -5.15 6.70 5.49
C ILE A 213 -3.93 5.91 5.03
N ASP A 214 -3.10 5.51 5.99
CA ASP A 214 -1.95 4.66 5.73
C ASP A 214 -2.35 3.18 5.56
N ARG A 215 -1.35 2.34 5.32
CA ARG A 215 -1.50 0.89 5.13
C ARG A 215 -1.96 0.14 6.38
N PHE A 216 -1.91 0.77 7.55
CA PHE A 216 -2.30 0.23 8.84
C PHE A 216 -3.62 0.83 9.35
N GLY A 217 -4.32 1.58 8.50
CA GLY A 217 -5.64 2.15 8.80
C GLY A 217 -5.58 3.42 9.64
N ASN A 218 -4.40 4.00 9.83
CA ASN A 218 -4.24 5.25 10.56
C ASN A 218 -4.42 6.44 9.65
N GLU A 219 -4.76 7.60 10.21
CA GLU A 219 -4.68 8.86 9.47
C GLU A 219 -3.24 9.10 9.00
N PHE A 220 -3.05 9.16 7.69
CA PHE A 220 -1.77 9.51 7.08
C PHE A 220 -1.63 11.03 7.02
N GLY A 221 -2.68 11.71 6.57
CA GLY A 221 -2.69 13.16 6.51
C GLY A 221 -3.80 13.76 5.66
N LEU A 222 -3.84 15.09 5.70
CA LEU A 222 -4.77 15.94 4.95
C LEU A 222 -3.98 16.78 3.94
N LEU A 223 -4.32 16.68 2.66
CA LEU A 223 -3.74 17.52 1.61
C LEU A 223 -4.76 18.56 1.18
N SER A 224 -4.44 19.84 1.42
CA SER A 224 -5.18 20.98 0.91
C SER A 224 -5.19 21.02 -0.61
N ARG A 225 -6.38 21.28 -1.16
CA ARG A 225 -6.61 21.39 -2.61
C ARG A 225 -6.30 22.79 -3.14
N ASP A 226 -6.29 23.78 -2.26
CA ASP A 226 -6.10 25.18 -2.60
C ASP A 226 -4.62 25.56 -2.68
N ASP A 227 -3.85 25.22 -1.65
CA ASP A 227 -2.46 25.62 -1.50
C ASP A 227 -1.47 24.46 -1.45
N LEU A 228 -1.94 23.21 -1.53
CA LEU A 228 -1.12 21.99 -1.45
C LEU A 228 -0.32 21.86 -0.14
N ALA A 229 -0.77 22.48 0.93
CA ALA A 229 -0.30 22.16 2.27
C ALA A 229 -0.72 20.73 2.64
N MET A 230 0.23 19.91 3.08
CA MET A 230 0.00 18.55 3.56
C MET A 230 0.29 18.46 5.05
N GLN A 231 -0.75 18.26 5.85
CA GLN A 231 -0.62 17.95 7.28
C GLN A 231 -0.46 16.44 7.43
N ILE A 232 0.76 15.97 7.69
CA ILE A 232 1.02 14.56 7.99
C ILE A 232 0.89 14.37 9.50
N SER A 233 -0.27 13.91 9.97
CA SER A 233 -0.57 13.54 11.37
C SER A 233 0.28 14.29 12.43
N ASP A 234 1.02 13.55 13.28
CA ASP A 234 1.85 14.03 14.41
C ASP A 234 3.15 14.75 14.01
N SER A 235 3.32 15.10 12.73
CA SER A 235 4.50 15.78 12.21
C SER A 235 4.20 17.22 11.76
N GLU A 236 5.24 17.93 11.36
CA GLU A 236 5.15 19.30 10.88
C GLU A 236 4.40 19.37 9.54
N GLN A 237 3.73 20.50 9.31
CA GLN A 237 3.06 20.79 8.05
C GLN A 237 4.10 20.83 6.92
N LEU A 238 3.87 20.03 5.89
CA LEU A 238 4.64 20.08 4.65
C LEU A 238 3.98 21.04 3.68
N GLN A 239 4.79 21.79 2.96
CA GLN A 239 4.33 22.59 1.84
C GLN A 239 4.75 21.88 0.55
N CYS A 240 3.79 21.55 -0.30
CA CYS A 240 4.04 20.82 -1.54
C CYS A 240 3.95 21.73 -2.76
N GLN A 241 4.55 21.28 -3.85
CA GLN A 241 4.34 21.77 -5.20
C GLN A 241 4.06 20.62 -6.16
N LYS A 242 3.34 20.90 -7.25
CA LYS A 242 3.11 19.94 -8.33
C LYS A 242 4.28 19.96 -9.31
N LEU A 243 4.61 18.78 -9.81
CA LEU A 243 5.52 18.59 -10.93
C LEU A 243 4.94 17.60 -11.92
N ASP A 244 5.54 17.56 -13.10
CA ASP A 244 5.22 16.55 -14.11
C ASP A 244 5.61 15.16 -13.57
N PRO A 245 4.69 14.17 -13.55
CA PRO A 245 5.00 12.81 -13.15
C PRO A 245 6.20 12.19 -13.87
N ALA A 246 6.44 12.57 -15.13
CA ALA A 246 7.60 12.11 -15.89
C ALA A 246 8.93 12.54 -15.27
N VAL A 247 8.98 13.71 -14.61
CA VAL A 247 10.19 14.19 -13.91
C VAL A 247 10.47 13.35 -12.67
N MET A 248 9.43 12.95 -11.94
CA MET A 248 9.56 12.10 -10.75
C MET A 248 9.98 10.65 -11.10
N ARG A 249 9.66 10.20 -12.32
CA ARG A 249 10.01 8.85 -12.81
C ARG A 249 11.37 8.76 -13.49
N ALA A 250 11.96 9.89 -13.88
CA ALA A 250 13.23 9.97 -14.61
C ALA A 250 14.43 9.64 -13.71
#